data_AF-A0A0C3CMJ5-F1
#
_entry.id   AF-A0A0C3CMJ5-F1
#
_cell.length_a   1.000
_cell.length_b   1.000
_cell.length_c   1.000
_cell.angle_alpha   90.00
_cell.angle_beta   90.00
_cell.angle_gamma   90.00
#
_symmetry.space_group_name_H-M   'P 1'
#
loop_
_entity.id
_entity.type
_entity.pdbx_description
1 polymer ?
#
loop_
_entity_poly.entity_id
_entity_poly.type
_entity_poly.pdbx_seq_one_letter_code
_entity_poly.pdbx_strand_id
1 'polypeptide(L)'
;MVKNLYDHFIVLYETILPTNPNLASEHALRQEDEVYNKSNKLTYRNAVISSIARLKRRPKPDSASHPSVGTEGELVAREESRKSLDSLRITRDHLLPLLLSMDDMRNWGYIIDMPDGPGGSNPNLEGYTMKCERCSQPYMVRSTALADECLYHYGKQFSQKVNGEKLRLYTCCSRPTSEEGGCVRGPHVFYETDPQALHLRHAFSFSRQPVNNEPSASSTFADTALEVAAIDCEMVYTTGGMRCARVSVVDGTGSEVFDELVRMDDGVEIVDYITRFSGVTPENHAKAVLPLTSIRESLDSYINSDTILIGHALDNDLKTLRMIHSRCVDTAILFPHRAGPPYRRALKDLVKEHLGTLIQAGGGSVGHSSVEDSIATLDLVRWYILNKPVPKRVMRQANADGK
;
A
#
# COMPACT_ATOMS: atom_id res chain seq x y z
N MET A 1 16.47 -32.67 25.08
CA MET A 1 15.10 -32.45 24.57
C MET A 1 15.07 -31.38 23.47
N VAL A 2 15.87 -30.31 23.58
CA VAL A 2 16.11 -29.33 22.50
C VAL A 2 16.41 -29.99 21.14
N LYS A 3 17.30 -31.00 21.10
CA LYS A 3 17.60 -31.76 19.86
C LYS A 3 16.34 -32.31 19.18
N ASN A 4 15.38 -32.83 19.94
CA ASN A 4 14.14 -33.35 19.37
C ASN A 4 13.27 -32.23 18.80
N LEU A 5 13.19 -31.06 19.45
CA LEU A 5 12.49 -29.90 18.90
C LEU A 5 13.16 -29.44 17.60
N TYR A 6 14.49 -29.34 17.59
CA TYR A 6 15.29 -28.99 16.41
C TYR A 6 15.04 -29.94 15.24
N ASP A 7 15.11 -31.25 15.47
CA ASP A 7 14.90 -32.27 14.42
C ASP A 7 13.48 -32.12 13.79
N HIS A 8 12.46 -31.74 14.57
CA HIS A 8 11.11 -31.50 14.04
C HIS A 8 10.94 -30.13 13.36
N PHE A 9 11.63 -29.10 13.82
CA PHE A 9 11.68 -27.81 13.11
C PHE A 9 12.38 -27.95 11.77
N ILE A 10 13.42 -28.79 11.64
CA ILE A 10 14.03 -29.10 10.34
C ILE A 10 13.00 -29.68 9.38
N VAL A 11 12.23 -30.68 9.83
CA VAL A 11 11.21 -31.31 9.00
C VAL A 11 10.11 -30.33 8.60
N LEU A 12 9.69 -29.45 9.52
CA LEU A 12 8.70 -28.43 9.22
C LEU A 12 9.26 -27.40 8.22
N TYR A 13 10.50 -26.93 8.39
CA TYR A 13 11.10 -25.83 7.64
C TYR A 13 11.91 -26.28 6.41
N GLU A 14 11.76 -27.53 5.97
CA GLU A 14 12.47 -28.15 4.86
C GLU A 14 12.61 -27.24 3.61
N THR A 15 11.53 -26.54 3.25
CA THR A 15 11.41 -25.65 2.09
C THR A 15 12.08 -24.28 2.28
N ILE A 16 12.18 -23.80 3.52
CA ILE A 16 12.62 -22.41 3.83
C ILE A 16 14.02 -22.34 4.45
N LEU A 17 14.57 -23.48 4.87
CA LEU A 17 15.93 -23.59 5.42
C LEU A 17 17.04 -23.18 4.46
N PRO A 18 17.01 -23.48 3.14
CA PRO A 18 18.08 -23.07 2.22
C PRO A 18 18.31 -21.56 2.22
N THR A 19 17.25 -20.77 2.37
CA THR A 19 17.30 -19.31 2.48
C THR A 19 17.48 -18.82 3.92
N ASN A 20 17.16 -19.64 4.92
CA ASN A 20 17.19 -19.26 6.35
C ASN A 20 17.82 -20.38 7.21
N PRO A 21 19.14 -20.61 7.10
CA PRO A 21 19.79 -21.80 7.66
C PRO A 21 19.74 -21.88 9.20
N ASN A 22 19.65 -20.74 9.89
CA ASN A 22 19.64 -20.69 11.36
C ASN A 22 18.23 -20.75 11.97
N LEU A 23 17.18 -20.69 11.15
CA LEU A 23 15.81 -20.49 11.64
C LEU A 23 15.32 -21.63 12.54
N ALA A 24 15.65 -22.89 12.17
CA ALA A 24 15.26 -24.05 12.94
C ALA A 24 15.96 -24.13 14.30
N SER A 25 17.25 -23.77 14.38
CA SER A 25 18.00 -23.78 15.64
C SER A 25 17.56 -22.66 16.57
N GLU A 26 17.36 -21.45 16.05
CA GLU A 26 16.82 -20.32 16.81
C GLU A 26 15.42 -20.63 17.37
N HIS A 27 14.51 -21.16 16.55
CA HIS A 27 13.15 -21.48 17.01
C HIS A 27 13.12 -22.65 17.99
N ALA A 28 13.99 -23.65 17.82
CA ALA A 28 14.10 -24.75 18.77
C ALA A 28 14.55 -24.29 20.16
N LEU A 29 15.52 -23.38 20.23
CA LEU A 29 16.00 -22.82 21.50
C LEU A 29 14.92 -21.95 22.16
N ARG A 30 14.30 -21.03 21.42
CA ARG A 30 13.24 -20.17 21.96
C ARG A 30 12.01 -20.97 22.40
N GLN A 31 11.62 -21.98 21.65
CA GLN A 31 10.51 -22.86 22.03
C GLN A 31 10.81 -23.65 23.31
N GLU A 32 12.06 -24.11 23.47
CA GLU A 32 12.45 -24.84 24.67
C GLU A 32 12.49 -23.94 25.90
N ASP A 33 13.01 -22.71 25.76
CA ASP A 33 12.98 -21.70 26.82
C ASP A 33 11.54 -21.36 27.25
N GLU A 34 10.61 -21.18 26.30
CA GLU A 34 9.19 -21.00 26.60
C GLU A 34 8.60 -22.16 27.41
N VAL A 35 8.91 -23.40 27.02
CA VAL A 35 8.41 -24.59 27.71
C VAL A 35 9.04 -24.72 29.08
N TYR A 36 10.34 -24.44 29.21
CA TYR A 36 11.07 -24.46 30.46
C TYR A 36 10.47 -23.47 31.46
N ASN A 37 10.27 -22.22 31.06
CA ASN A 37 9.74 -21.15 31.90
C ASN A 37 8.28 -21.38 32.33
N LYS A 38 7.48 -22.12 31.54
CA LYS A 38 6.07 -22.45 31.86
C LYS A 38 5.90 -23.78 32.60
N SER A 39 6.96 -24.58 32.73
CA SER A 39 6.89 -25.94 33.30
C SER A 39 7.66 -26.06 34.60
N ASN A 40 7.42 -27.15 35.33
CA ASN A 40 8.25 -27.56 36.45
C ASN A 40 8.99 -28.87 36.11
N LYS A 41 9.87 -29.32 37.01
CA LYS A 41 10.72 -30.51 36.79
C LYS A 41 9.93 -31.78 36.41
N LEU A 42 8.70 -31.93 36.91
CA LEU A 42 7.86 -33.11 36.66
C LEU A 42 7.05 -32.98 35.36
N THR A 43 6.68 -31.76 34.96
CA THR A 43 5.82 -31.52 33.79
C THR A 43 6.59 -31.21 32.50
N TYR A 44 7.85 -30.76 32.61
CA TYR A 44 8.68 -30.33 31.48
C TYR A 44 8.78 -31.38 30.35
N ARG A 45 8.98 -32.66 30.69
CA ARG A 45 9.04 -33.75 29.68
C ARG A 45 7.75 -33.86 28.88
N ASN A 46 6.60 -33.81 29.54
CA ASN A 46 5.30 -33.93 28.89
C ASN A 46 4.95 -32.66 28.09
N ALA A 47 5.36 -31.49 28.57
CA ALA A 47 5.17 -30.22 27.87
C ALA A 47 5.96 -30.17 26.54
N VAL A 48 7.20 -30.66 26.52
CA VAL A 48 7.99 -30.77 25.27
C VAL A 48 7.36 -31.77 24.30
N ILE A 49 6.91 -32.94 24.77
CA ILE A 49 6.21 -33.92 23.91
C ILE A 49 4.96 -33.32 23.28
N SER A 50 4.17 -32.57 24.06
CA SER A 50 2.97 -31.88 23.59
C SER A 50 3.30 -30.80 22.54
N SER A 51 4.37 -30.04 22.77
CA SER A 51 4.85 -29.02 21.83
C SER A 51 5.29 -29.64 20.49
N ILE A 52 6.01 -30.77 20.54
CA ILE A 52 6.37 -31.54 19.34
C ILE A 52 5.13 -32.06 18.61
N ALA A 53 4.13 -32.56 19.34
CA ALA A 53 2.89 -33.05 18.73
C ALA A 53 2.13 -31.94 17.98
N ARG A 54 2.11 -30.71 18.52
CA ARG A 54 1.54 -29.55 17.83
C ARG A 54 2.38 -29.12 16.63
N LEU A 55 3.70 -29.13 16.76
CA LEU A 55 4.63 -28.79 15.67
C LEU A 55 4.40 -29.69 14.43
N LYS A 56 4.19 -31.00 14.64
CA LYS A 56 3.88 -31.96 13.58
C LYS A 56 2.57 -31.69 12.82
N ARG A 57 1.61 -31.01 13.45
CA ARG A 57 0.30 -30.71 12.85
C ARG A 57 0.30 -29.40 12.06
N ARG A 58 1.40 -28.64 12.13
CA ARG A 58 1.48 -27.35 11.44
C ARG A 58 1.55 -27.55 9.92
N PRO A 59 0.89 -26.69 9.14
CA PRO A 59 1.07 -26.67 7.69
C PRO A 59 2.53 -26.35 7.36
N LYS A 60 3.08 -27.06 6.36
CA LYS A 60 4.44 -26.80 5.86
C LYS A 60 4.49 -25.38 5.29
N PRO A 61 5.41 -24.53 5.77
CA PRO A 61 5.56 -23.18 5.29
C PRO A 61 6.17 -23.14 3.89
N ASP A 62 5.74 -22.17 3.09
CA ASP A 62 6.33 -21.83 1.78
C ASP A 62 7.40 -20.74 1.89
N SER A 63 7.42 -20.02 3.01
CA SER A 63 8.25 -18.83 3.24
C SER A 63 8.57 -18.66 4.73
N ALA A 64 9.64 -17.92 5.06
CA ALA A 64 10.05 -17.67 6.45
C ALA A 64 9.03 -16.87 7.28
N SER A 65 8.06 -16.25 6.61
CA SER A 65 6.97 -15.47 7.18
C SER A 65 5.65 -16.23 7.28
N HIS A 66 5.60 -17.46 6.79
CA HIS A 66 4.38 -18.23 6.76
C HIS A 66 3.77 -18.33 8.17
N PRO A 67 2.43 -18.29 8.35
CA PRO A 67 1.80 -18.23 9.68
C PRO A 67 2.18 -19.37 10.64
N SER A 68 2.66 -20.50 10.12
CA SER A 68 3.14 -21.64 10.93
C SER A 68 4.58 -21.52 11.44
N VAL A 69 5.33 -20.50 11.00
CA VAL A 69 6.73 -20.26 11.36
C VAL A 69 6.82 -19.44 12.65
N GLY A 70 7.56 -19.97 13.62
CA GLY A 70 7.74 -19.35 14.94
C GLY A 70 7.57 -20.35 16.08
N THR A 71 7.67 -19.86 17.31
CA THR A 71 7.33 -20.63 18.51
C THR A 71 5.82 -20.69 18.71
N GLU A 72 5.36 -21.62 19.53
CA GLU A 72 3.95 -21.71 19.93
C GLU A 72 3.46 -20.44 20.62
N GLY A 73 4.28 -19.83 21.49
CA GLY A 73 3.94 -18.54 22.10
C GLY A 73 3.73 -17.44 21.06
N GLU A 74 4.61 -17.36 20.05
CA GLU A 74 4.48 -16.38 18.96
C GLU A 74 3.21 -16.60 18.12
N LEU A 75 2.89 -17.86 17.81
CA LEU A 75 1.70 -18.19 17.02
C LEU A 75 0.42 -17.80 17.77
N VAL A 76 0.35 -18.11 19.07
CA VAL A 76 -0.79 -17.72 19.92
C VAL A 76 -0.89 -16.20 20.02
N ALA A 77 0.22 -15.51 20.28
CA ALA A 77 0.23 -14.05 20.40
C ALA A 77 -0.18 -13.35 19.09
N ARG A 78 0.24 -13.88 17.93
CA ARG A 78 -0.22 -13.38 16.61
C ARG A 78 -1.72 -13.61 16.41
N GLU A 79 -2.23 -14.78 16.81
CA GLU A 79 -3.66 -15.08 16.69
C GLU A 79 -4.51 -14.18 17.60
N GLU A 80 -4.07 -13.95 18.85
CA GLU A 80 -4.72 -13.04 19.79
C GLU A 80 -4.67 -11.59 19.28
N SER A 81 -3.52 -11.15 18.76
CA SER A 81 -3.37 -9.83 18.17
C SER A 81 -4.30 -9.64 16.97
N ARG A 82 -4.38 -10.63 16.07
CA ARG A 82 -5.31 -10.60 14.92
C ARG A 82 -6.76 -10.56 15.39
N LYS A 83 -7.16 -11.38 16.36
CA LYS A 83 -8.51 -11.33 16.94
C LYS A 83 -8.83 -9.96 17.54
N SER A 84 -7.86 -9.33 18.19
CA SER A 84 -8.01 -7.98 18.73
C SER A 84 -8.22 -6.94 17.62
N LEU A 85 -7.42 -7.02 16.55
CA LEU A 85 -7.58 -6.17 15.36
C LEU A 85 -8.97 -6.37 14.72
N ASP A 86 -9.36 -7.62 14.47
CA ASP A 86 -10.66 -7.96 13.86
C ASP A 86 -11.85 -7.51 14.72
N SER A 87 -11.68 -7.49 16.05
CA SER A 87 -12.71 -7.03 16.98
C SER A 87 -12.86 -5.49 17.01
N LEU A 88 -11.83 -4.76 16.59
CA LEU A 88 -11.86 -3.30 16.56
C LEU A 88 -12.60 -2.81 15.33
N ARG A 89 -13.88 -2.47 15.53
CA ARG A 89 -14.64 -1.69 14.55
C ARG A 89 -14.15 -0.24 14.57
N ILE A 90 -13.41 0.16 13.54
CA ILE A 90 -13.00 1.56 13.38
C ILE A 90 -14.25 2.42 13.16
N THR A 91 -14.26 3.57 13.80
CA THR A 91 -15.30 4.60 13.67
C THR A 91 -14.63 5.94 13.39
N ARG A 92 -15.43 6.93 12.97
CA ARG A 92 -14.94 8.29 12.74
C ARG A 92 -14.16 8.86 13.94
N ASP A 93 -14.67 8.68 15.16
CA ASP A 93 -14.08 9.23 16.39
C ASP A 93 -12.67 8.70 16.67
N HIS A 94 -12.42 7.42 16.36
CA HIS A 94 -11.08 6.84 16.49
C HIS A 94 -10.06 7.51 15.54
N LEU A 95 -10.51 7.99 14.39
CA LEU A 95 -9.66 8.52 13.32
C LEU A 95 -9.50 10.03 13.36
N LEU A 96 -10.44 10.77 13.94
CA LEU A 96 -10.37 12.24 14.03
C LEU A 96 -9.00 12.77 14.52
N PRO A 97 -8.36 12.17 15.55
CA PRO A 97 -7.05 12.62 16.02
C PRO A 97 -5.90 12.31 15.06
N LEU A 98 -6.10 11.38 14.11
CA LEU A 98 -5.10 10.91 13.16
C LEU A 98 -5.18 11.61 11.80
N LEU A 99 -6.20 12.46 11.58
CA LEU A 99 -6.36 13.21 10.34
C LEU A 99 -5.15 14.11 10.07
N LEU A 100 -4.72 14.14 8.82
CA LEU A 100 -3.71 15.09 8.36
C LEU A 100 -4.24 16.52 8.51
N SER A 101 -3.38 17.44 8.98
CA SER A 101 -3.71 18.87 8.84
C SER A 101 -3.52 19.30 7.39
N MET A 102 -4.13 20.42 7.00
CA MET A 102 -3.90 21.01 5.68
C MET A 102 -2.42 21.29 5.41
N ASP A 103 -1.65 21.66 6.44
CA ASP A 103 -0.21 21.89 6.30
C ASP A 103 0.57 20.59 6.10
N ASP A 104 0.19 19.52 6.82
CA ASP A 104 0.75 18.19 6.58
C ASP A 104 0.44 17.74 5.14
N MET A 105 -0.81 17.91 4.69
CA MET A 105 -1.24 17.57 3.34
C MET A 105 -0.40 18.31 2.28
N ARG A 106 -0.21 19.63 2.42
CA ARG A 106 0.67 20.41 1.53
C ARG A 106 2.11 19.89 1.53
N ASN A 107 2.68 19.68 2.71
CA ASN A 107 4.07 19.21 2.87
C ASN A 107 4.31 17.83 2.24
N TRP A 108 3.28 16.98 2.23
CA TRP A 108 3.33 15.66 1.63
C TRP A 108 2.84 15.62 0.18
N GLY A 109 2.55 16.78 -0.41
CA GLY A 109 2.27 16.93 -1.84
C GLY A 109 0.83 16.62 -2.24
N TYR A 110 -0.13 16.62 -1.30
CA TYR A 110 -1.55 16.53 -1.63
C TYR A 110 -2.01 17.78 -2.38
N ILE A 111 -2.89 17.57 -3.35
CA ILE A 111 -3.62 18.66 -4.01
C ILE A 111 -4.86 18.94 -3.18
N ILE A 112 -4.92 20.12 -2.59
CA ILE A 112 -5.99 20.54 -1.67
C ILE A 112 -6.84 21.68 -2.22
N ASP A 113 -6.31 22.40 -3.20
CA ASP A 113 -6.94 23.54 -3.85
C ASP A 113 -7.21 23.16 -5.32
N MET A 114 -8.35 23.61 -5.85
CA MET A 114 -8.70 23.37 -7.24
C MET A 114 -7.74 24.14 -8.15
N PRO A 115 -7.07 23.48 -9.11
CA PRO A 115 -6.29 24.18 -10.14
C PRO A 115 -7.18 25.06 -11.02
N ASP A 116 -6.60 26.08 -11.64
CA ASP A 116 -7.36 27.07 -12.40
C ASP A 116 -7.89 26.50 -13.74
N GLY A 117 -9.11 26.90 -14.11
CA GLY A 117 -9.76 26.53 -15.37
C GLY A 117 -10.63 25.26 -15.29
N PRO A 118 -11.14 24.77 -16.44
CA PRO A 118 -12.06 23.63 -16.47
C PRO A 118 -11.37 22.25 -16.46
N GLY A 119 -10.07 22.19 -16.77
CA GLY A 119 -9.32 20.94 -16.87
C GLY A 119 -9.70 20.07 -18.07
N GLY A 120 -8.98 18.96 -18.27
CA GLY A 120 -9.25 17.96 -19.32
C GLY A 120 -9.06 18.44 -20.76
N SER A 121 -8.61 19.68 -20.99
CA SER A 121 -8.46 20.25 -22.34
C SER A 121 -7.30 19.65 -23.14
N ASN A 122 -6.40 18.91 -22.48
CA ASN A 122 -5.26 18.28 -23.12
C ASN A 122 -5.03 16.90 -22.46
N PRO A 123 -5.70 15.83 -22.90
CA PRO A 123 -5.70 14.56 -22.19
C PRO A 123 -4.41 13.73 -22.37
N ASN A 124 -3.66 13.97 -23.46
CA ASN A 124 -2.40 13.29 -23.78
C ASN A 124 -1.31 14.28 -24.25
N LEU A 125 -0.06 13.83 -24.25
CA LEU A 125 1.09 14.62 -24.71
C LEU A 125 1.74 14.02 -25.95
N GLU A 126 1.00 13.28 -26.77
CA GLU A 126 1.57 12.70 -27.99
C GLU A 126 2.18 13.78 -28.91
N GLY A 127 3.40 13.54 -29.40
CA GLY A 127 4.17 14.49 -30.19
C GLY A 127 4.99 15.51 -29.37
N TYR A 128 4.79 15.62 -28.06
CA TYR A 128 5.58 16.49 -27.19
C TYR A 128 6.85 15.79 -26.69
N THR A 129 7.91 16.56 -26.49
CA THR A 129 9.18 16.07 -25.93
C THR A 129 9.14 16.15 -24.40
N MET A 130 9.31 15.00 -23.74
CA MET A 130 9.32 14.87 -22.28
C MET A 130 10.64 14.26 -21.79
N LYS A 131 10.97 14.46 -20.52
CA LYS A 131 12.09 13.76 -19.86
C LYS A 131 11.61 12.40 -19.38
N CYS A 132 12.34 11.34 -19.76
CA CYS A 132 11.99 9.98 -19.34
C CYS A 132 12.27 9.75 -17.85
N GLU A 133 11.29 9.26 -17.10
CA GLU A 133 11.43 8.94 -15.67
C GLU A 133 12.41 7.78 -15.42
N ARG A 134 12.57 6.90 -16.42
CA ARG A 134 13.37 5.67 -16.29
C ARG A 134 14.86 5.90 -16.55
N CYS A 135 15.20 6.56 -17.65
CA CYS A 135 16.58 6.76 -18.09
C CYS A 135 17.02 8.23 -18.09
N SER A 136 16.13 9.17 -17.71
CA SER A 136 16.38 10.62 -17.72
C SER A 136 16.65 11.27 -19.08
N GLN A 137 16.64 10.50 -20.19
CA GLN A 137 16.82 11.05 -21.54
C GLN A 137 15.55 11.74 -22.05
N PRO A 138 15.68 12.83 -22.82
CA PRO A 138 14.54 13.42 -23.53
C PRO A 138 14.04 12.47 -24.61
N TYR A 139 12.73 12.38 -24.78
CA TYR A 139 12.10 11.57 -25.82
C TYR A 139 10.77 12.19 -26.24
N MET A 140 10.28 11.85 -27.42
CA MET A 140 8.97 12.26 -27.89
C MET A 140 7.92 11.24 -27.43
N VAL A 141 6.86 11.69 -26.77
CA VAL A 141 5.76 10.81 -26.36
C VAL A 141 5.03 10.31 -27.60
N ARG A 142 4.85 8.99 -27.69
CA ARG A 142 4.17 8.29 -28.77
C ARG A 142 3.40 7.09 -28.22
N SER A 143 2.37 6.68 -28.93
CA SER A 143 1.74 5.37 -28.77
C SER A 143 2.75 4.22 -28.84
N THR A 144 2.45 3.11 -28.16
CA THR A 144 3.35 1.94 -28.00
C THR A 144 3.85 1.37 -29.34
N ALA A 145 3.02 1.42 -30.39
CA ALA A 145 3.40 0.93 -31.72
C ALA A 145 4.55 1.70 -32.37
N LEU A 146 4.78 2.96 -31.95
CA LEU A 146 5.78 3.88 -32.51
C LEU A 146 6.79 4.36 -31.47
N ALA A 147 6.71 3.82 -30.25
CA ALA A 147 7.52 4.26 -29.12
C ALA A 147 8.98 3.79 -29.26
N ASP A 148 9.91 4.70 -29.00
CA ASP A 148 11.33 4.39 -28.93
C ASP A 148 11.62 3.48 -27.72
N GLU A 149 12.70 2.71 -27.80
CA GLU A 149 13.06 1.74 -26.76
C GLU A 149 13.97 2.38 -25.69
N CYS A 150 13.58 2.21 -24.42
CA CYS A 150 14.31 2.63 -23.23
C CYS A 150 15.04 1.46 -22.58
N LEU A 151 16.32 1.67 -22.23
CA LEU A 151 17.09 0.77 -21.36
C LEU A 151 17.15 1.36 -19.94
N TYR A 152 16.63 0.64 -18.94
CA TYR A 152 16.56 1.14 -17.57
C TYR A 152 16.69 0.04 -16.50
N HIS A 153 16.82 0.49 -15.24
CA HIS A 153 16.74 -0.35 -14.04
C HIS A 153 15.43 -0.06 -13.32
N TYR A 154 14.59 -1.07 -13.12
CA TYR A 154 13.35 -0.91 -12.34
C TYR A 154 13.58 -1.02 -10.83
N GLY A 155 14.72 -1.60 -10.42
CA GLY A 155 15.05 -1.82 -9.01
C GLY A 155 15.56 -0.56 -8.33
N LYS A 156 15.32 -0.46 -7.03
CA LYS A 156 15.85 0.64 -6.21
C LYS A 156 17.35 0.46 -6.01
N GLN A 157 18.05 1.56 -5.75
CA GLN A 157 19.46 1.52 -5.37
C GLN A 157 19.59 1.12 -3.90
N PHE A 158 20.46 0.17 -3.58
CA PHE A 158 20.78 -0.22 -2.20
C PHE A 158 22.29 -0.27 -2.01
N SER A 159 22.74 -0.10 -0.76
CA SER A 159 24.16 -0.15 -0.42
C SER A 159 24.51 -1.46 0.26
N GLN A 160 25.54 -2.15 -0.23
CA GLN A 160 26.10 -3.35 0.37
C GLN A 160 27.55 -3.10 0.75
N LYS A 161 27.97 -3.58 1.92
CA LYS A 161 29.39 -3.56 2.30
C LYS A 161 30.05 -4.85 1.82
N VAL A 162 31.06 -4.74 0.96
CA VAL A 162 31.88 -5.86 0.49
C VAL A 162 33.34 -5.50 0.80
N ASN A 163 34.03 -6.35 1.57
CA ASN A 163 35.44 -6.14 1.99
C ASN A 163 35.74 -4.77 2.64
N GLY A 164 34.75 -4.17 3.31
CA GLY A 164 34.88 -2.85 3.95
C GLY A 164 34.51 -1.66 3.07
N GLU A 165 34.38 -1.85 1.75
CA GLU A 165 33.92 -0.82 0.82
C GLU A 165 32.40 -0.84 0.66
N LYS A 166 31.80 0.35 0.55
CA LYS A 166 30.36 0.51 0.28
C LYS A 166 30.12 0.51 -1.23
N LEU A 167 29.53 -0.56 -1.74
CA LEU A 167 29.10 -0.67 -3.13
C LEU A 167 27.61 -0.34 -3.24
N ARG A 168 27.24 0.54 -4.18
CA ARG A 168 25.83 0.84 -4.49
C ARG A 168 25.39 -0.02 -5.67
N LEU A 169 24.33 -0.79 -5.47
CA LEU A 169 23.82 -1.78 -6.43
C LEU A 169 22.34 -1.53 -6.73
N TYR A 170 21.85 -2.00 -7.86
CA TYR A 170 20.40 -2.03 -8.16
C TYR A 170 19.75 -3.33 -7.69
N THR A 171 18.59 -3.26 -7.03
CA THR A 171 17.88 -4.48 -6.56
C THR A 171 17.37 -5.38 -7.69
N CYS A 172 17.31 -4.89 -8.94
CA CYS A 172 16.79 -5.65 -10.08
C CYS A 172 17.81 -6.60 -10.71
N CYS A 173 19.10 -6.29 -10.63
CA CYS A 173 20.16 -7.06 -11.32
C CYS A 173 21.45 -7.18 -10.52
N SER A 174 21.52 -6.54 -9.35
CA SER A 174 22.72 -6.45 -8.50
C SER A 174 23.95 -5.86 -9.20
N ARG A 175 23.77 -5.18 -10.34
CA ARG A 175 24.85 -4.44 -11.00
C ARG A 175 25.17 -3.14 -10.25
N PRO A 176 26.45 -2.72 -10.21
CA PRO A 176 26.85 -1.43 -9.67
C PRO A 176 26.13 -0.25 -10.33
N THR A 177 25.80 0.78 -9.55
CA THR A 177 25.19 2.01 -10.08
C THR A 177 26.16 2.86 -10.91
N SER A 178 27.46 2.54 -10.87
CA SER A 178 28.51 3.17 -11.68
C SER A 178 28.57 2.62 -13.10
N GLU A 179 27.98 1.45 -13.36
CA GLU A 179 27.89 0.89 -14.70
C GLU A 179 26.78 1.59 -15.50
N GLU A 180 27.09 2.00 -16.74
CA GLU A 180 26.12 2.59 -17.64
C GLU A 180 25.19 1.55 -18.25
N GLY A 181 23.97 2.00 -18.60
CA GLY A 181 22.95 1.18 -19.24
C GLY A 181 22.02 0.47 -18.27
N GLY A 182 20.83 0.13 -18.76
CA GLY A 182 19.79 -0.59 -18.01
C GLY A 182 19.90 -2.11 -18.07
N CYS A 183 19.22 -2.81 -17.16
CA CYS A 183 19.07 -4.26 -17.23
C CYS A 183 17.74 -4.72 -17.85
N VAL A 184 16.81 -3.80 -18.12
CA VAL A 184 15.50 -4.06 -18.72
C VAL A 184 15.30 -3.14 -19.93
N ARG A 185 14.67 -3.69 -20.97
CA ARG A 185 14.19 -2.94 -22.13
C ARG A 185 12.68 -2.74 -21.99
N GLY A 186 12.20 -1.55 -22.33
CA GLY A 186 10.78 -1.22 -22.31
C GLY A 186 10.56 0.18 -22.87
N PRO A 187 9.34 0.72 -22.85
CA PRO A 187 9.08 2.05 -23.39
C PRO A 187 9.64 3.17 -22.50
N HIS A 188 9.91 4.32 -23.11
CA HIS A 188 10.08 5.56 -22.36
C HIS A 188 8.75 5.99 -21.73
N VAL A 189 8.81 6.56 -20.53
CA VAL A 189 7.63 7.02 -19.78
C VAL A 189 7.96 8.32 -19.06
N PHE A 190 6.94 9.11 -18.72
CA PHE A 190 7.11 10.35 -17.96
C PHE A 190 6.15 10.40 -16.77
N TYR A 191 6.48 11.21 -15.78
CA TYR A 191 5.68 11.40 -14.58
C TYR A 191 5.46 12.89 -14.33
N GLU A 192 4.21 13.28 -14.10
CA GLU A 192 3.82 14.66 -13.82
C GLU A 192 3.35 14.76 -12.37
N THR A 193 3.79 15.82 -11.69
CA THR A 193 3.39 16.14 -10.31
C THR A 193 2.75 17.51 -10.18
N ASP A 194 2.92 18.36 -11.19
CA ASP A 194 2.37 19.71 -11.20
C ASP A 194 0.83 19.66 -11.24
N PRO A 195 0.13 20.28 -10.28
CA PRO A 195 -1.34 20.23 -10.21
C PRO A 195 -2.02 20.76 -11.46
N GLN A 196 -1.49 21.83 -12.07
CA GLN A 196 -2.07 22.44 -13.26
C GLN A 196 -1.94 21.51 -14.46
N ALA A 197 -0.76 20.92 -14.67
CA ALA A 197 -0.53 19.95 -15.73
C ALA A 197 -1.45 18.73 -15.59
N LEU A 198 -1.55 18.17 -14.38
CA LEU A 198 -2.45 17.05 -14.08
C LEU A 198 -3.93 17.41 -14.33
N HIS A 199 -4.34 18.64 -14.00
CA HIS A 199 -5.69 19.15 -14.24
C HIS A 199 -5.99 19.31 -15.73
N LEU A 200 -5.03 19.76 -16.53
CA LEU A 200 -5.14 19.79 -18.00
C LEU A 200 -5.28 18.40 -18.60
N ARG A 201 -4.59 17.39 -18.03
CA ARG A 201 -4.70 15.98 -18.41
C ARG A 201 -6.10 15.42 -18.16
N HIS A 202 -6.68 15.68 -17.00
CA HIS A 202 -8.05 15.30 -16.65
C HIS A 202 -8.47 16.13 -15.43
N ALA A 203 -9.68 16.68 -15.47
CA ALA A 203 -10.11 17.66 -14.49
C ALA A 203 -10.12 17.10 -13.06
N PHE A 204 -9.63 17.91 -12.13
CA PHE A 204 -9.84 17.65 -10.71
C PHE A 204 -11.27 17.97 -10.32
N SER A 205 -11.77 17.28 -9.32
CA SER A 205 -13.09 17.52 -8.74
C SER A 205 -13.02 17.21 -7.25
N PHE A 206 -13.74 17.98 -6.43
CA PHE A 206 -13.85 17.71 -5.01
C PHE A 206 -14.73 16.47 -4.80
N SER A 207 -14.48 15.71 -3.72
CA SER A 207 -15.46 14.73 -3.25
C SER A 207 -16.82 15.40 -3.08
N ARG A 208 -17.90 14.70 -3.47
CA ARG A 208 -19.24 15.27 -3.35
C ARG A 208 -19.56 15.67 -1.90
N GLN A 209 -20.43 16.65 -1.76
CA GLN A 209 -20.93 17.04 -0.45
C GLN A 209 -21.88 15.97 0.13
N PRO A 210 -21.98 15.84 1.46
CA PRO A 210 -22.97 14.99 2.09
C PRO A 210 -24.38 15.47 1.72
N VAL A 211 -25.31 14.52 1.58
CA VAL A 211 -26.72 14.86 1.37
C VAL A 211 -27.32 15.28 2.72
N ASN A 212 -27.51 16.58 2.93
CA ASN A 212 -28.18 17.08 4.13
C ASN A 212 -29.66 16.74 4.09
N ASN A 213 -30.09 15.82 4.95
CA ASN A 213 -31.51 15.57 5.22
C ASN A 213 -32.06 16.73 6.08
N GLU A 214 -32.30 17.89 5.46
CA GLU A 214 -33.31 18.80 6.01
C GLU A 214 -34.65 18.03 6.02
N PRO A 215 -35.40 18.03 7.13
CA PRO A 215 -36.66 17.28 7.25
C PRO A 215 -37.74 17.95 6.40
N SER A 216 -37.64 17.82 5.08
CA SER A 216 -38.71 18.08 4.14
C SER A 216 -39.41 16.76 3.83
N ALA A 217 -40.75 16.79 3.86
CA ALA A 217 -41.64 15.63 3.98
C ALA A 217 -41.69 14.68 2.76
N SER A 218 -40.63 14.58 1.94
CA SER A 218 -40.67 13.87 0.66
C SER A 218 -39.37 13.15 0.22
N SER A 219 -38.26 13.21 0.96
CA SER A 219 -37.04 12.44 0.59
C SER A 219 -36.48 11.68 1.79
N THR A 220 -36.76 10.38 1.85
CA THR A 220 -36.34 9.44 2.91
C THR A 220 -34.96 8.81 2.67
N PHE A 221 -34.17 9.27 1.70
CA PHE A 221 -32.91 8.63 1.34
C PHE A 221 -31.78 9.16 2.23
N ALA A 222 -31.36 8.35 3.20
CA ALA A 222 -30.12 8.59 3.94
C ALA A 222 -28.92 8.55 2.98
N ASP A 223 -27.91 9.39 3.24
CA ASP A 223 -26.65 9.37 2.50
C ASP A 223 -26.02 7.97 2.62
N THR A 224 -25.63 7.38 1.48
CA THR A 224 -25.05 6.03 1.39
C THR A 224 -23.54 6.01 1.63
N ALA A 225 -22.92 7.19 1.79
CA ALA A 225 -21.48 7.29 2.00
C ALA A 225 -21.03 6.58 3.27
N LEU A 226 -19.86 5.96 3.19
CA LEU A 226 -19.19 5.31 4.29
C LEU A 226 -18.65 6.35 5.27
N GLU A 227 -18.61 6.01 6.56
CA GLU A 227 -17.89 6.84 7.54
C GLU A 227 -16.37 6.77 7.32
N VAL A 228 -15.89 5.59 6.92
CA VAL A 228 -14.47 5.25 6.75
C VAL A 228 -14.34 4.35 5.54
N ALA A 229 -13.37 4.66 4.68
CA ALA A 229 -13.02 3.86 3.52
C ALA A 229 -11.50 3.78 3.38
N ALA A 230 -10.95 2.57 3.22
CA ALA A 230 -9.58 2.37 2.79
C ALA A 230 -9.55 2.25 1.27
N ILE A 231 -8.63 2.94 0.61
CA ILE A 231 -8.53 3.00 -0.84
C ILE A 231 -7.09 2.83 -1.30
N ASP A 232 -6.93 2.10 -2.40
CA ASP A 232 -5.67 1.94 -3.10
C ASP A 232 -5.96 1.83 -4.61
N CYS A 233 -5.04 2.37 -5.41
CA CYS A 233 -5.12 2.38 -6.86
C CYS A 233 -3.91 1.69 -7.48
N GLU A 234 -4.17 0.89 -8.51
CA GLU A 234 -3.11 0.43 -9.40
C GLU A 234 -2.96 1.41 -10.56
N MET A 235 -1.74 1.86 -10.83
CA MET A 235 -1.45 2.83 -11.88
C MET A 235 -0.72 2.21 -13.08
N VAL A 236 -0.85 2.88 -14.23
CA VAL A 236 -0.14 2.56 -15.48
C VAL A 236 0.42 3.83 -16.10
N TYR A 237 1.42 3.69 -16.98
CA TYR A 237 1.92 4.79 -17.79
C TYR A 237 1.16 4.88 -19.11
N THR A 238 0.79 6.10 -19.49
CA THR A 238 0.03 6.40 -20.71
C THR A 238 0.67 7.54 -21.49
N THR A 239 0.14 7.83 -22.68
CA THR A 239 0.48 9.03 -23.45
C THR A 239 0.13 10.34 -22.71
N GLY A 240 -0.74 10.28 -21.69
CA GLY A 240 -1.09 11.38 -20.79
C GLY A 240 -0.45 11.29 -19.40
N GLY A 241 0.67 10.58 -19.27
CA GLY A 241 1.40 10.40 -18.01
C GLY A 241 0.86 9.22 -17.21
N MET A 242 1.10 9.20 -15.90
CA MET A 242 0.61 8.14 -15.02
C MET A 242 -0.89 8.29 -14.75
N ARG A 243 -1.65 7.19 -14.91
CA ARG A 243 -3.11 7.13 -14.75
C ARG A 243 -3.52 5.94 -13.89
N CYS A 244 -4.64 6.09 -13.17
CA CYS A 244 -5.28 4.97 -12.48
C CYS A 244 -5.83 3.97 -13.51
N ALA A 245 -5.56 2.69 -13.31
CA ALA A 245 -6.05 1.58 -14.12
C ALA A 245 -6.92 0.59 -13.33
N ARG A 246 -6.81 0.58 -11.99
CA ARG A 246 -7.71 -0.12 -11.08
C ARG A 246 -7.84 0.70 -9.80
N VAL A 247 -9.03 0.70 -9.21
CA VAL A 247 -9.26 1.27 -7.89
C VAL A 247 -10.04 0.27 -7.05
N SER A 248 -9.60 0.08 -5.80
CA SER A 248 -10.31 -0.75 -4.83
C SER A 248 -10.64 0.07 -3.60
N VAL A 249 -11.83 -0.14 -3.07
CA VAL A 249 -12.33 0.48 -1.85
C VAL A 249 -12.81 -0.60 -0.90
N VAL A 250 -12.35 -0.50 0.34
CA VAL A 250 -12.66 -1.39 1.43
C VAL A 250 -13.31 -0.57 2.55
N ASP A 251 -14.41 -1.05 3.12
CA ASP A 251 -15.08 -0.35 4.22
C ASP A 251 -14.30 -0.44 5.55
N GLY A 252 -14.77 0.25 6.59
CA GLY A 252 -14.14 0.21 7.92
C GLY A 252 -14.13 -1.17 8.61
N THR A 253 -14.84 -2.17 8.07
CA THR A 253 -14.80 -3.57 8.54
C THR A 253 -13.72 -4.38 7.84
N GLY A 254 -13.19 -3.93 6.71
CA GLY A 254 -12.28 -4.71 5.88
C GLY A 254 -12.97 -5.44 4.74
N SER A 255 -14.26 -5.16 4.49
CA SER A 255 -15.01 -5.75 3.38
C SER A 255 -14.80 -4.94 2.10
N GLU A 256 -14.48 -5.61 1.00
CA GLU A 256 -14.43 -5.01 -0.34
C GLU A 256 -15.83 -4.53 -0.74
N VAL A 257 -15.95 -3.24 -1.06
CA VAL A 257 -17.22 -2.62 -1.47
C VAL A 257 -17.20 -2.10 -2.90
N PHE A 258 -16.00 -1.88 -3.46
CA PHE A 258 -15.79 -1.43 -4.82
C PHE A 258 -14.43 -1.94 -5.31
N ASP A 259 -14.38 -2.55 -6.48
CA ASP A 259 -13.13 -2.99 -7.11
C ASP A 259 -13.33 -3.00 -8.62
N GLU A 260 -12.80 -1.98 -9.31
CA GLU A 260 -13.08 -1.75 -10.72
C GLU A 260 -11.83 -1.38 -11.52
N LEU A 261 -11.79 -1.86 -12.75
CA LEU A 261 -10.79 -1.46 -13.74
C LEU A 261 -11.24 -0.16 -14.43
N VAL A 262 -10.30 0.76 -14.60
CA VAL A 262 -10.54 2.09 -15.18
C VAL A 262 -10.15 2.08 -16.66
N ARG A 263 -11.13 2.34 -17.53
CA ARG A 263 -10.89 2.54 -18.96
C ARG A 263 -10.17 3.88 -19.15
N MET A 264 -9.15 3.90 -20.02
CA MET A 264 -8.48 5.16 -20.38
C MET A 264 -9.43 6.07 -21.15
N ASP A 265 -9.28 7.39 -20.95
CA ASP A 265 -10.02 8.41 -21.69
C ASP A 265 -9.75 8.29 -23.20
N ASP A 266 -10.68 8.81 -24.00
CA ASP A 266 -10.55 8.76 -25.46
C ASP A 266 -9.29 9.53 -25.93
N GLY A 267 -8.49 8.90 -26.79
CA GLY A 267 -7.21 9.44 -27.25
C GLY A 267 -6.06 9.31 -26.26
N VAL A 268 -6.23 8.60 -25.14
CA VAL A 268 -5.15 8.25 -24.21
C VAL A 268 -4.84 6.77 -24.33
N GLU A 269 -3.60 6.44 -24.67
CA GLU A 269 -3.16 5.06 -24.85
C GLU A 269 -2.21 4.63 -23.74
N ILE A 270 -2.32 3.37 -23.30
CA ILE A 270 -1.39 2.78 -22.34
C ILE A 270 -0.07 2.49 -23.04
N VAL A 271 1.00 3.06 -22.48
CA VAL A 271 2.38 2.88 -22.90
C VAL A 271 3.02 1.71 -22.16
N ASP A 272 2.80 1.64 -20.84
CA ASP A 272 3.33 0.54 -20.03
C ASP A 272 2.40 0.23 -18.86
N TYR A 273 1.94 -1.02 -18.79
CA TYR A 273 1.09 -1.52 -17.71
C TYR A 273 1.81 -1.62 -16.37
N ILE A 274 3.15 -1.65 -16.35
CA ILE A 274 3.95 -1.89 -15.16
C ILE A 274 3.44 -3.05 -14.31
N THR A 275 2.97 -4.12 -14.97
CA THR A 275 2.28 -5.29 -14.38
C THR A 275 2.98 -5.89 -13.16
N ARG A 276 4.31 -5.82 -13.13
CA ARG A 276 5.12 -6.22 -11.96
C ARG A 276 4.70 -5.53 -10.66
N PHE A 277 4.28 -4.29 -10.77
CA PHE A 277 3.84 -3.46 -9.65
C PHE A 277 2.32 -3.38 -9.65
N SER A 278 1.68 -3.09 -10.79
CA SER A 278 0.23 -2.84 -10.84
C SER A 278 -0.66 -4.08 -10.77
N GLY A 279 -0.14 -5.26 -11.11
CA GLY A 279 -0.98 -6.45 -11.36
C GLY A 279 -1.93 -6.37 -12.56
N VAL A 280 -1.99 -5.21 -13.24
CA VAL A 280 -2.82 -4.98 -14.42
C VAL A 280 -2.11 -5.56 -15.64
N THR A 281 -2.82 -6.38 -16.42
CA THR A 281 -2.36 -6.97 -17.67
C THR A 281 -3.17 -6.42 -18.84
N PRO A 282 -2.65 -6.45 -20.07
CA PRO A 282 -3.45 -6.06 -21.24
C PRO A 282 -4.79 -6.81 -21.33
N GLU A 283 -4.79 -8.10 -20.99
CA GLU A 283 -5.96 -8.98 -21.09
C GLU A 283 -7.01 -8.67 -20.02
N ASN A 284 -6.59 -8.30 -18.80
CA ASN A 284 -7.54 -7.90 -17.78
C ASN A 284 -8.06 -6.48 -18.04
N HIS A 285 -7.19 -5.55 -18.42
CA HIS A 285 -7.55 -4.16 -18.70
C HIS A 285 -8.49 -4.01 -19.90
N ALA A 286 -8.40 -4.90 -20.89
CA ALA A 286 -9.36 -4.95 -22.00
C ALA A 286 -10.82 -5.14 -21.56
N LYS A 287 -11.07 -5.54 -20.30
CA LYS A 287 -12.41 -5.67 -19.71
C LYS A 287 -12.89 -4.36 -19.06
N ALA A 288 -12.05 -3.34 -18.96
CA ALA A 288 -12.39 -2.06 -18.36
C ALA A 288 -13.45 -1.33 -19.20
N VAL A 289 -14.60 -1.04 -18.60
CA VAL A 289 -15.73 -0.42 -19.30
C VAL A 289 -15.84 1.07 -18.98
N LEU A 290 -15.73 1.42 -17.70
CA LEU A 290 -16.02 2.75 -17.20
C LEU A 290 -14.79 3.67 -17.28
N PRO A 291 -14.91 4.87 -17.88
CA PRO A 291 -13.85 5.87 -17.80
C PRO A 291 -13.74 6.44 -16.38
N LEU A 292 -12.63 7.15 -16.10
CA LEU A 292 -12.36 7.70 -14.77
C LEU A 292 -13.52 8.56 -14.23
N THR A 293 -14.17 9.37 -15.07
CA THR A 293 -15.32 10.19 -14.66
C THR A 293 -16.46 9.33 -14.09
N SER A 294 -16.84 8.25 -14.78
CA SER A 294 -17.92 7.36 -14.32
C SER A 294 -17.52 6.51 -13.12
N ILE A 295 -16.24 6.16 -13.01
CA ILE A 295 -15.69 5.53 -11.80
C ILE A 295 -15.85 6.47 -10.61
N ARG A 296 -15.54 7.76 -10.75
CA ARG A 296 -15.70 8.75 -9.67
C ARG A 296 -17.17 8.97 -9.30
N GLU A 297 -18.06 9.02 -10.27
CA GLU A 297 -19.52 9.06 -10.01
C GLU A 297 -19.99 7.81 -9.23
N SER A 298 -19.39 6.64 -9.50
CA SER A 298 -19.66 5.43 -8.74
C SER A 298 -19.09 5.52 -7.32
N LEU A 299 -17.86 6.04 -7.18
CA LEU A 299 -17.21 6.29 -5.88
C LEU A 299 -18.00 7.28 -5.02
N ASP A 300 -18.70 8.25 -5.61
CA ASP A 300 -19.57 9.17 -4.88
C ASP A 300 -20.65 8.42 -4.08
N SER A 301 -21.08 7.23 -4.51
CA SER A 301 -22.03 6.41 -3.73
C SER A 301 -21.47 5.96 -2.39
N TYR A 302 -20.14 5.89 -2.27
CA TYR A 302 -19.41 5.37 -1.09
C TYR A 302 -18.60 6.46 -0.36
N ILE A 303 -18.19 7.51 -1.05
CA ILE A 303 -17.26 8.52 -0.56
C ILE A 303 -17.88 9.91 -0.76
N ASN A 304 -18.06 10.64 0.34
CA ASN A 304 -18.37 12.07 0.31
C ASN A 304 -17.27 12.86 1.04
N SER A 305 -17.41 14.18 1.18
CA SER A 305 -16.40 15.01 1.85
C SER A 305 -16.27 14.75 3.36
N ASP A 306 -17.18 13.98 3.97
CA ASP A 306 -17.18 13.62 5.39
C ASP A 306 -16.58 12.23 5.66
N THR A 307 -16.59 11.35 4.67
CA THR A 307 -15.90 10.05 4.69
C THR A 307 -14.43 10.25 5.03
N ILE A 308 -13.86 9.45 5.94
CA ILE A 308 -12.43 9.46 6.21
C ILE A 308 -11.75 8.43 5.30
N LEU A 309 -10.84 8.88 4.45
CA LEU A 309 -10.04 8.02 3.58
C LEU A 309 -8.77 7.54 4.30
N ILE A 310 -8.53 6.23 4.25
CA ILE A 310 -7.32 5.57 4.74
C ILE A 310 -6.53 5.07 3.52
N GLY A 311 -5.21 5.22 3.55
CA GLY A 311 -4.35 4.62 2.51
C GLY A 311 -2.88 4.66 2.89
N HIS A 312 -2.02 4.35 1.92
CA HIS A 312 -0.57 4.43 2.07
C HIS A 312 0.00 5.28 0.93
N ALA A 313 0.64 6.40 1.26
CA ALA A 313 1.08 7.35 0.23
C ALA A 313 -0.09 7.85 -0.64
N LEU A 314 -1.23 8.10 0.04
CA LEU A 314 -2.56 8.29 -0.55
C LEU A 314 -2.65 9.54 -1.45
N ASP A 315 -1.68 10.45 -1.38
CA ASP A 315 -1.57 11.57 -2.31
C ASP A 315 -1.40 11.10 -3.77
N ASN A 316 -0.75 9.95 -4.00
CA ASN A 316 -0.59 9.40 -5.34
C ASN A 316 -1.91 8.89 -5.91
N ASP A 317 -2.68 8.17 -5.10
CA ASP A 317 -4.01 7.66 -5.46
C ASP A 317 -4.95 8.82 -5.79
N LEU A 318 -5.07 9.80 -4.88
CA LEU A 318 -5.92 10.96 -5.08
C LEU A 318 -5.52 11.81 -6.30
N LYS A 319 -4.20 11.96 -6.56
CA LYS A 319 -3.72 12.58 -7.80
C LYS A 319 -4.20 11.79 -9.00
N THR A 320 -3.99 10.48 -9.06
CA THR A 320 -4.36 9.66 -10.24
C THR A 320 -5.86 9.53 -10.46
N LEU A 321 -6.66 9.50 -9.39
CA LEU A 321 -8.12 9.60 -9.41
C LEU A 321 -8.61 11.02 -9.74
N ARG A 322 -7.73 12.02 -9.72
CA ARG A 322 -8.06 13.45 -9.89
C ARG A 322 -9.08 13.94 -8.86
N MET A 323 -9.03 13.40 -7.65
CA MET A 323 -9.95 13.72 -6.55
C MET A 323 -9.27 14.62 -5.52
N ILE A 324 -9.97 15.68 -5.10
CA ILE A 324 -9.55 16.53 -3.98
C ILE A 324 -10.39 16.16 -2.76
N HIS A 325 -9.73 15.62 -1.74
CA HIS A 325 -10.35 15.14 -0.51
C HIS A 325 -9.49 15.52 0.70
N SER A 326 -10.11 16.06 1.76
CA SER A 326 -9.41 16.68 2.90
C SER A 326 -9.33 15.81 4.16
N ARG A 327 -10.11 14.73 4.26
CA ARG A 327 -10.18 13.89 5.45
C ARG A 327 -9.40 12.60 5.27
N CYS A 328 -8.07 12.73 5.27
CA CYS A 328 -7.17 11.61 5.01
C CYS A 328 -6.41 11.15 6.28
N VAL A 329 -6.25 9.83 6.42
CA VAL A 329 -5.30 9.17 7.31
C VAL A 329 -4.33 8.38 6.45
N ASP A 330 -3.08 8.82 6.39
CA ASP A 330 -2.05 8.20 5.54
C ASP A 330 -1.05 7.43 6.39
N THR A 331 -0.99 6.11 6.18
CA THR A 331 -0.08 5.22 6.92
C THR A 331 1.40 5.52 6.63
N ALA A 332 1.76 6.08 5.47
CA ALA A 332 3.14 6.50 5.20
C ALA A 332 3.59 7.68 6.06
N ILE A 333 2.63 8.51 6.52
CA ILE A 333 2.86 9.66 7.40
C ILE A 333 2.73 9.25 8.87
N LEU A 334 1.74 8.39 9.17
CA LEU A 334 1.48 7.86 10.51
C LEU A 334 2.66 7.04 11.06
N PHE A 335 3.40 6.37 10.16
CA PHE A 335 4.61 5.62 10.46
C PHE A 335 5.84 6.29 9.80
N PRO A 336 6.36 7.38 10.38
CA PRO A 336 7.35 8.22 9.72
C PRO A 336 8.67 7.48 9.49
N HIS A 337 9.31 7.79 8.36
CA HIS A 337 10.65 7.32 8.07
C HIS A 337 11.68 8.05 8.94
N ARG A 338 12.74 7.36 9.41
CA ARG A 338 13.77 7.93 10.30
C ARG A 338 14.53 9.11 9.70
N ALA A 339 14.62 9.17 8.37
CA ALA A 339 15.26 10.27 7.65
C ALA A 339 14.34 11.49 7.42
N GLY A 340 13.07 11.42 7.85
CA GLY A 340 12.08 12.46 7.61
C GLY A 340 11.58 12.53 6.15
N PRO A 341 10.67 13.48 5.85
CA PRO A 341 10.22 13.74 4.49
C PRO A 341 11.38 14.10 3.55
N PRO A 342 11.32 13.76 2.26
CA PRO A 342 10.20 13.10 1.56
C PRO A 342 10.25 11.57 1.65
N TYR A 343 11.16 10.99 2.44
CA TYR A 343 11.31 9.53 2.51
C TYR A 343 10.11 8.89 3.21
N ARG A 344 9.61 7.80 2.62
CA ARG A 344 8.49 7.00 3.13
C ARG A 344 8.94 5.57 3.38
N ARG A 345 8.37 4.91 4.40
CA ARG A 345 8.53 3.46 4.60
C ARG A 345 7.61 2.74 3.63
N ALA A 346 8.01 1.59 3.09
CA ALA A 346 7.14 0.81 2.22
C ALA A 346 6.03 0.11 3.03
N LEU A 347 4.82 0.02 2.47
CA LEU A 347 3.69 -0.67 3.10
C LEU A 347 4.04 -2.09 3.55
N LYS A 348 4.64 -2.89 2.66
CA LYS A 348 5.08 -4.26 2.98
C LYS A 348 6.02 -4.36 4.18
N ASP A 349 6.87 -3.35 4.40
CA ASP A 349 7.80 -3.34 5.53
C ASP A 349 7.05 -2.99 6.84
N LEU A 350 6.05 -2.11 6.77
CA LEU A 350 5.19 -1.77 7.92
C LEU A 350 4.30 -2.94 8.32
N VAL A 351 3.64 -3.57 7.34
CA VAL A 351 2.78 -4.73 7.55
C VAL A 351 3.58 -5.88 8.14
N LYS A 352 4.79 -6.13 7.62
CA LYS A 352 5.70 -7.14 8.19
C LYS A 352 6.11 -6.82 9.63
N GLU A 353 6.48 -5.58 9.92
CA GLU A 353 6.95 -5.18 11.26
C GLU A 353 5.83 -5.23 12.30
N HIS A 354 4.64 -4.70 11.97
CA HIS A 354 3.58 -4.46 12.95
C HIS A 354 2.52 -5.56 12.98
N LEU A 355 2.19 -6.16 11.83
CA LEU A 355 1.17 -7.19 11.71
C LEU A 355 1.79 -8.60 11.62
N GLY A 356 3.08 -8.70 11.31
CA GLY A 356 3.77 -9.98 11.13
C GLY A 356 3.37 -10.73 9.84
N THR A 357 2.71 -10.04 8.92
CA THR A 357 2.22 -10.58 7.64
C THR A 357 3.13 -10.14 6.50
N LEU A 358 3.27 -10.97 5.45
CA LEU A 358 3.83 -10.51 4.17
C LEU A 358 2.71 -10.28 3.18
N ILE A 359 2.78 -9.12 2.52
CA ILE A 359 1.99 -8.77 1.34
C ILE A 359 2.96 -8.61 0.16
N GLN A 360 2.46 -8.61 -1.07
CA GLN A 360 3.28 -8.40 -2.27
C GLN A 360 4.45 -9.43 -2.38
N ALA A 361 4.25 -10.65 -1.87
CA ALA A 361 5.31 -11.66 -1.70
C ALA A 361 5.81 -12.29 -3.02
N GLY A 362 5.18 -11.98 -4.16
CA GLY A 362 5.52 -12.53 -5.48
C GLY A 362 6.86 -12.07 -6.07
N GLY A 363 7.68 -11.30 -5.35
CA GLY A 363 9.03 -10.92 -5.82
C GLY A 363 9.06 -10.19 -7.17
N GLY A 364 7.93 -9.59 -7.58
CA GLY A 364 7.74 -8.94 -8.86
C GLY A 364 7.43 -9.86 -10.05
N SER A 365 7.16 -11.16 -9.82
CA SER A 365 6.54 -12.06 -10.81
C SER A 365 5.01 -12.03 -10.75
N VAL A 366 4.45 -11.68 -9.59
CA VAL A 366 3.04 -11.39 -9.37
C VAL A 366 2.94 -9.91 -9.00
N GLY A 367 2.09 -9.16 -9.70
CA GLY A 367 1.83 -7.76 -9.38
C GLY A 367 1.10 -7.58 -8.05
N HIS A 368 0.94 -6.33 -7.63
CA HIS A 368 0.24 -6.04 -6.40
C HIS A 368 -1.29 -6.20 -6.58
N SER A 369 -1.98 -6.17 -5.44
CA SER A 369 -3.44 -6.22 -5.38
C SER A 369 -3.89 -5.06 -4.53
N SER A 370 -4.52 -4.07 -5.15
CA SER A 370 -5.10 -2.91 -4.48
C SER A 370 -6.08 -3.27 -3.34
N VAL A 371 -6.78 -4.41 -3.44
CA VAL A 371 -7.62 -4.92 -2.33
C VAL A 371 -6.77 -5.39 -1.14
N GLU A 372 -5.68 -6.14 -1.40
CA GLU A 372 -4.75 -6.58 -0.35
C GLU A 372 -4.12 -5.37 0.35
N ASP A 373 -3.68 -4.38 -0.44
CA ASP A 373 -3.05 -3.17 0.07
C ASP A 373 -4.03 -2.28 0.86
N SER A 374 -5.29 -2.16 0.39
CA SER A 374 -6.37 -1.45 1.12
C SER A 374 -6.69 -2.11 2.48
N ILE A 375 -6.80 -3.43 2.53
CA ILE A 375 -7.02 -4.16 3.80
C ILE A 375 -5.82 -3.98 4.73
N ALA A 376 -4.60 -4.12 4.19
CA ALA A 376 -3.38 -4.01 4.98
C ALA A 376 -3.18 -2.61 5.60
N THR A 377 -3.56 -1.55 4.87
CA THR A 377 -3.52 -0.18 5.42
C THR A 377 -4.55 0.03 6.53
N LEU A 378 -5.76 -0.50 6.37
CA LEU A 378 -6.79 -0.48 7.41
C LEU A 378 -6.32 -1.20 8.68
N ASP A 379 -5.72 -2.38 8.54
CA ASP A 379 -5.18 -3.15 9.67
C ASP A 379 -4.01 -2.46 10.36
N LEU A 380 -3.16 -1.76 9.62
CA LEU A 380 -2.10 -0.93 10.21
C LEU A 380 -2.68 0.21 11.05
N VAL A 381 -3.77 0.83 10.61
CA VAL A 381 -4.46 1.87 11.40
C VAL A 381 -5.10 1.27 12.65
N ARG A 382 -5.75 0.10 12.55
CA ARG A 382 -6.26 -0.64 13.72
C ARG A 382 -5.15 -0.92 14.72
N TRP A 383 -4.01 -1.41 14.22
CA TRP A 383 -2.84 -1.69 15.06
C TRP A 383 -2.32 -0.43 15.73
N TYR A 384 -2.26 0.69 15.01
CA TYR A 384 -1.83 1.97 15.57
C TYR A 384 -2.74 2.40 16.72
N ILE A 385 -4.05 2.34 16.55
CA ILE A 385 -5.04 2.71 17.58
C ILE A 385 -4.89 1.85 18.84
N LEU A 386 -4.68 0.55 18.69
CA LEU A 386 -4.55 -0.38 19.82
C LEU A 386 -3.21 -0.25 20.57
N ASN A 387 -2.13 0.11 19.86
CA ASN A 387 -0.77 0.00 20.40
C ASN A 387 -0.08 1.34 20.67
N LYS A 388 -0.60 2.44 20.12
CA LYS A 388 -0.01 3.77 20.28
C LYS A 388 -0.94 4.69 21.07
N PRO A 389 -0.40 5.48 22.02
CA PRO A 389 -1.19 6.53 22.63
C PRO A 389 -1.59 7.51 21.54
N VAL A 390 -2.89 7.72 21.39
CA VAL A 390 -3.43 8.67 20.42
C VAL A 390 -2.81 10.05 20.70
N PRO A 391 -2.18 10.69 19.70
CA PRO A 391 -1.62 12.03 19.88
C PRO A 391 -2.72 12.98 20.37
N LYS A 392 -2.53 13.59 21.55
CA LYS A 392 -3.42 14.67 22.01
C LYS A 392 -3.17 15.89 21.13
N ARG A 393 -3.85 16.00 19.99
CA ARG A 393 -3.93 17.28 19.28
C ARG A 393 -4.76 18.23 20.13
N VAL A 394 -4.12 19.29 20.63
CA VAL A 394 -4.82 20.39 21.29
C VAL A 394 -5.76 20.99 20.25
N MET A 395 -7.07 20.73 20.37
CA MET A 395 -8.07 21.52 19.66
C MET A 395 -7.88 22.96 20.13
N ARG A 396 -7.21 23.80 19.35
CA ARG A 396 -7.33 25.24 19.51
C ARG A 396 -8.75 25.57 19.09
N GLN A 397 -9.63 25.71 20.08
CA GLN A 397 -10.92 26.35 19.89
C GLN A 397 -10.64 27.69 19.21
N ALA A 398 -11.11 27.84 17.97
CA ALA A 398 -11.28 29.15 17.38
C ALA A 398 -12.39 29.84 18.17
N ASN A 399 -12.02 30.49 19.27
CA ASN A 399 -12.90 31.47 19.89
C ASN A 399 -13.01 32.62 18.89
N ALA A 400 -14.23 32.76 18.37
CA ALA A 400 -14.70 33.99 17.78
C ALA A 400 -14.60 35.10 18.84
N ASP A 401 -13.59 35.94 18.73
CA ASP A 401 -13.60 37.25 19.36
C ASP A 401 -14.18 38.24 18.34
N GLY A 402 -15.47 38.50 18.52
CA GLY A 402 -16.08 39.72 18.04
C GLY A 402 -15.47 40.91 18.77
N LYS A 403 -14.93 41.85 18.00
CA LYS A 403 -15.04 43.28 18.26
C LYS A 403 -14.80 44.07 16.98
#